data_AF-A0A431ID52-F1
#
_entry.id   AF-A0A431ID52-F1
#
_cell.length_a   1.000
_cell.length_b   1.000
_cell.length_c   1.000
_cell.angle_alpha   90.00
_cell.angle_beta   90.00
_cell.angle_gamma   90.00
#
_symmetry.space_group_name_H-M   'P 1'
#
loop_
_entity.id
_entity.type
_entity.pdbx_description
1 polymer ?
#
loop_
_entity_poly.entity_id
_entity_poly.type
_entity_poly.pdbx_seq_one_letter_code
_entity_poly.pdbx_strand_id
1 'polypeptide(L)'
;MAKSETVKNKNDKLAELTRVQAKRQEHEKKTKERLDNLREIRNAFRLASKNDSLVLESIVSHAEKLISYNEKIARDGVGARKTGHLLENGSEEVENIFLKPAERISYLDKAAGIQLLVDYIKRQIEDSVVSKS
;
A
#
# COMPACT_ATOMS: atom_id res chain seq x y z
N MET A 1 -13.01 -1.84 -57.29
CA MET A 1 -12.53 -2.54 -56.08
C MET A 1 -12.04 -1.62 -54.95
N ALA A 2 -11.75 -0.32 -55.19
CA ALA A 2 -11.22 0.60 -54.16
C ALA A 2 -12.18 1.03 -53.02
N LYS A 3 -13.49 0.73 -53.10
CA LYS A 3 -14.49 1.15 -52.10
C LYS A 3 -14.58 0.22 -50.87
N SER A 4 -14.15 -1.04 -50.96
CA SER A 4 -14.28 -1.99 -49.83
C SER A 4 -13.18 -1.80 -48.78
N GLU A 5 -11.96 -1.46 -49.19
CA GLU A 5 -10.83 -1.23 -48.27
C GLU A 5 -10.99 0.07 -47.46
N THR A 6 -11.54 1.13 -48.06
CA THR A 6 -11.80 2.40 -47.37
C THR A 6 -12.89 2.29 -46.31
N VAL A 7 -13.88 1.42 -46.52
CA VAL A 7 -14.96 1.15 -45.55
C VAL A 7 -14.45 0.29 -44.40
N LYS A 8 -13.62 -0.74 -44.68
CA LYS A 8 -13.02 -1.60 -43.66
C LYS A 8 -12.10 -0.80 -42.71
N ASN A 9 -11.25 0.06 -43.27
CA ASN A 9 -10.32 0.89 -42.51
C ASN A 9 -11.03 1.99 -41.66
N LYS A 10 -12.21 2.45 -42.09
CA LYS A 10 -13.07 3.34 -41.29
C LYS A 10 -13.75 2.60 -40.13
N ASN A 11 -14.24 1.38 -40.37
CA ASN A 11 -14.89 0.56 -39.34
C ASN A 11 -13.89 0.12 -38.25
N ASP A 12 -12.66 -0.21 -38.62
CA ASP A 12 -11.61 -0.56 -37.65
C ASP A 12 -11.24 0.62 -36.75
N LYS A 13 -11.12 1.84 -37.31
CA LYS A 13 -10.90 3.08 -36.54
C LYS A 13 -12.07 3.43 -35.61
N LEU A 14 -13.31 3.21 -36.07
CA LEU A 14 -14.51 3.42 -35.24
C LEU A 14 -14.55 2.43 -34.07
N ALA A 15 -14.27 1.15 -34.32
CA ALA A 15 -14.22 0.12 -33.28
C ALA A 15 -13.12 0.39 -32.24
N GLU A 16 -11.97 0.90 -32.68
CA GLU A 16 -10.86 1.28 -31.79
C GLU A 16 -11.21 2.51 -30.94
N LEU A 17 -11.84 3.53 -31.53
CA LEU A 17 -12.35 4.70 -30.79
C LEU A 17 -13.38 4.29 -29.72
N THR A 18 -14.31 3.38 -30.04
CA THR A 18 -15.29 2.87 -29.08
C THR A 18 -14.62 2.10 -27.94
N ARG A 19 -13.58 1.29 -28.23
CA ARG A 19 -12.81 0.58 -27.19
C ARG A 19 -12.04 1.52 -26.28
N VAL A 20 -11.42 2.56 -26.83
CA VAL A 20 -10.69 3.57 -26.04
C VAL A 20 -11.66 4.36 -25.15
N GLN A 21 -12.83 4.74 -25.67
CA GLN A 21 -13.87 5.39 -24.88
C GLN A 21 -14.40 4.50 -23.75
N ALA A 22 -14.64 3.21 -24.01
CA ALA A 22 -15.07 2.26 -22.99
C ALA A 22 -14.01 2.11 -21.87
N LYS A 23 -12.73 1.98 -22.22
CA LYS A 23 -11.63 1.93 -21.23
C LYS A 23 -11.53 3.21 -20.41
N ARG A 24 -11.76 4.37 -21.03
CA ARG A 24 -11.77 5.66 -20.34
C ARG A 24 -12.92 5.76 -19.34
N GLN A 25 -14.13 5.38 -19.75
CA GLN A 25 -15.29 5.35 -18.86
C GLN A 25 -15.09 4.37 -17.68
N GLU A 26 -14.50 3.20 -17.94
CA GLU A 26 -14.17 2.25 -16.89
C GLU A 26 -13.12 2.81 -15.91
N HIS A 27 -12.09 3.49 -16.43
CA HIS A 27 -11.10 4.16 -15.60
C HIS A 27 -11.73 5.28 -14.76
N GLU A 28 -12.61 6.11 -15.34
CA GLU A 28 -13.31 7.18 -14.64
C GLU A 28 -14.22 6.61 -13.53
N LYS A 29 -14.96 5.53 -13.81
CA LYS A 29 -15.75 4.81 -12.80
C LYS A 29 -14.88 4.30 -11.66
N LYS A 30 -13.80 3.58 -11.96
CA LYS A 30 -12.84 3.08 -10.97
C LYS A 30 -12.19 4.20 -10.16
N THR A 31 -11.92 5.34 -10.79
CA THR A 31 -11.35 6.52 -10.11
C THR A 31 -12.35 7.08 -9.11
N LYS A 32 -13.63 7.20 -9.50
CA LYS A 32 -14.70 7.65 -8.60
C LYS A 32 -14.86 6.71 -7.40
N GLU A 33 -14.91 5.39 -7.63
CA GLU A 33 -14.96 4.39 -6.56
C GLU A 33 -13.78 4.51 -5.58
N ARG A 34 -12.56 4.72 -6.08
CA ARG A 34 -11.38 4.96 -5.23
C ARG A 34 -11.53 6.23 -4.39
N LEU A 35 -12.05 7.32 -4.97
CA LEU A 35 -12.25 8.58 -4.27
C LEU A 35 -13.34 8.47 -3.19
N ASP A 36 -14.43 7.77 -3.47
CA ASP A 36 -15.51 7.54 -2.50
C ASP A 36 -15.01 6.67 -1.34
N ASN A 37 -14.27 5.58 -1.61
CA ASN A 37 -13.62 4.76 -0.58
C ASN A 37 -12.66 5.59 0.29
N LEU A 38 -11.85 6.48 -0.31
CA LEU A 38 -10.94 7.36 0.45
C LEU A 38 -11.71 8.31 1.38
N ARG A 39 -12.87 8.82 0.96
CA ARG A 39 -13.73 9.67 1.79
C ARG A 39 -14.32 8.91 2.96
N GLU A 40 -14.79 7.68 2.75
CA GLU A 40 -15.32 6.82 3.81
C GLU A 40 -14.28 6.52 4.88
N ILE A 41 -13.07 6.11 4.47
CA ILE A 41 -11.95 5.82 5.39
C ILE A 41 -11.60 7.08 6.20
N ARG A 42 -11.51 8.25 5.55
CA ARG A 42 -11.27 9.53 6.22
C ARG A 42 -12.31 9.84 7.29
N ASN A 43 -13.59 9.70 6.95
CA ASN A 43 -14.68 10.00 7.88
C ASN A 43 -14.66 9.06 9.10
N ALA A 44 -14.41 7.76 8.87
CA ALA A 44 -14.27 6.78 9.93
C ALA A 44 -13.10 7.11 10.86
N PHE A 45 -11.93 7.45 10.30
CA PHE A 45 -10.76 7.83 11.09
C PHE A 45 -11.02 9.09 11.93
N ARG A 46 -11.65 10.12 11.35
CA ARG A 46 -11.98 11.37 12.07
C ARG A 46 -12.91 11.15 13.26
N LEU A 47 -13.83 10.19 13.15
CA LEU A 47 -14.74 9.83 14.24
C LEU A 47 -13.99 9.14 15.39
N ALA A 48 -13.06 8.23 15.08
CA ALA A 48 -12.28 7.48 16.05
C ALA A 48 -11.18 8.31 16.74
N SER A 49 -10.46 9.14 15.98
CA SER A 49 -9.29 9.89 16.45
C SER A 49 -9.59 11.02 17.44
N LYS A 50 -10.85 11.44 17.59
CA LYS A 50 -11.23 12.51 18.54
C LYS A 50 -10.97 12.15 20.01
N ASN A 51 -10.85 10.87 20.35
CA ASN A 51 -10.77 10.40 21.73
C ASN A 51 -9.40 9.81 22.13
N ASP A 52 -8.50 9.49 21.18
CA ASP A 52 -7.35 8.59 21.42
C ASP A 52 -6.00 9.07 20.85
N SER A 53 -5.65 10.36 20.98
CA SER A 53 -4.40 10.93 20.41
C SER A 53 -3.13 10.18 20.83
N LEU A 54 -3.00 9.81 22.11
CA LEU A 54 -1.81 9.12 22.63
C LEU A 54 -1.64 7.70 22.08
N VAL A 55 -2.74 7.01 21.80
CA VAL A 55 -2.71 5.66 21.20
C VAL A 55 -2.24 5.75 19.75
N LEU A 56 -2.70 6.75 19.01
CA LEU A 56 -2.29 6.98 17.63
C LEU A 56 -0.80 7.32 17.52
N GLU A 57 -0.27 8.17 18.40
CA GLU A 57 1.17 8.48 18.47
C GLU A 57 1.99 7.22 18.77
N SER A 58 1.53 6.39 19.70
CA SER A 58 2.19 5.11 20.03
C SER A 58 2.18 4.16 18.83
N ILE A 59 1.06 4.04 18.11
CA ILE A 59 0.97 3.21 16.90
C ILE A 59 1.95 3.68 15.84
N VAL A 60 2.03 5.00 15.59
CA VAL A 60 2.97 5.58 14.62
C VAL A 60 4.42 5.26 15.01
N SER A 61 4.78 5.46 16.27
CA SER A 61 6.13 5.15 16.79
C SER A 61 6.49 3.67 16.64
N HIS A 62 5.57 2.74 16.92
CA HIS A 62 5.82 1.31 16.71
C HIS A 62 5.91 0.96 15.21
N ALA A 63 5.09 1.58 14.37
CA ALA A 63 5.14 1.37 12.92
C ALA A 63 6.47 1.84 12.31
N GLU A 64 7.01 2.99 12.72
CA GLU A 64 8.32 3.47 12.27
C GLU A 64 9.47 2.54 12.66
N LYS A 65 9.41 1.95 13.86
CA LYS A 65 10.36 0.91 14.29
C LYS A 65 10.24 -0.34 13.41
N LEU A 66 9.02 -0.73 13.05
CA LEU A 66 8.78 -1.89 12.20
C LEU A 66 9.25 -1.65 10.76
N ILE A 67 9.08 -0.45 10.22
CA ILE A 67 9.66 -0.04 8.92
C ILE A 67 11.17 -0.22 8.96
N SER A 68 11.82 0.40 9.94
CA SER A 68 13.28 0.33 10.12
C SER A 68 13.79 -1.11 10.24
N TYR A 69 13.05 -1.96 10.96
CA TYR A 69 13.35 -3.38 11.08
C TYR A 69 13.31 -4.12 9.74
N ASN A 70 12.25 -3.92 8.94
CA ASN A 70 12.13 -4.58 7.63
C ASN A 70 13.19 -4.06 6.65
N GLU A 71 13.47 -2.76 6.64
CA GLU A 71 14.55 -2.18 5.82
C GLU A 71 15.92 -2.73 6.18
N LYS A 72 16.18 -2.92 7.49
CA LYS A 72 17.42 -3.52 7.97
C LYS A 72 17.56 -4.97 7.49
N ILE A 73 16.53 -5.79 7.62
CA ILE A 73 16.53 -7.16 7.09
C ILE A 73 16.77 -7.18 5.58
N ALA A 74 16.10 -6.31 4.83
CA ALA A 74 16.30 -6.20 3.39
C ALA A 74 17.72 -5.78 3.03
N ARG A 75 18.33 -4.87 3.80
CA ARG A 75 19.71 -4.39 3.58
C ARG A 75 20.73 -5.48 3.90
N ASP A 76 20.61 -6.07 5.09
CA ASP A 76 21.54 -7.08 5.61
C ASP A 76 21.42 -8.39 4.81
N GLY A 77 20.26 -8.64 4.20
CA GLY A 77 20.02 -9.85 3.41
C GLY A 77 19.95 -11.10 4.28
N VAL A 78 19.74 -10.94 5.59
CA VAL A 78 19.63 -12.03 6.56
C VAL A 78 18.34 -11.86 7.35
N GLY A 79 17.49 -12.88 7.30
CA GLY A 79 16.32 -13.03 8.14
C GLY A 79 16.56 -14.03 9.26
N ALA A 80 15.56 -14.19 10.12
CA ALA A 80 15.57 -15.14 11.23
C ALA A 80 14.29 -15.98 11.18
N ARG A 81 14.41 -17.31 11.36
CA ARG A 81 13.25 -18.19 11.63
C ARG A 81 13.41 -18.89 12.96
N LYS A 82 12.30 -19.06 13.67
CA LYS A 82 12.24 -19.96 14.82
C LYS A 82 12.34 -21.40 14.32
N THR A 83 13.19 -22.22 14.92
CA THR A 83 13.33 -23.63 14.56
C THR A 83 12.28 -24.51 15.24
N GLY A 84 11.64 -23.99 16.29
CA GLY A 84 10.70 -24.73 17.13
C GLY A 84 11.38 -25.50 18.29
N HIS A 85 12.70 -25.41 18.39
CA HIS A 85 13.48 -25.96 19.48
C HIS A 85 13.87 -24.87 20.49
N LEU A 86 14.23 -25.30 21.70
CA LEU A 86 14.77 -24.42 22.75
C LEU A 86 16.27 -24.70 22.90
N LEU A 87 17.04 -23.64 23.07
CA LEU A 87 18.44 -23.69 23.48
C LEU A 87 18.54 -24.14 24.96
N GLU A 88 19.74 -24.52 25.39
CA GLU A 88 20.00 -24.99 26.76
C GLU A 88 19.61 -23.97 27.85
N ASN A 89 19.59 -22.69 27.50
CA ASN A 89 19.15 -21.60 28.38
C ASN A 89 17.63 -21.36 28.39
N GLY A 90 16.86 -22.21 27.71
CA GLY A 90 15.39 -22.12 27.60
C GLY A 90 14.88 -21.07 26.60
N SER A 91 15.75 -20.39 25.86
CA SER A 91 15.33 -19.46 24.81
C SER A 91 15.05 -20.18 23.49
N GLU A 92 14.17 -19.63 22.66
CA GLU A 92 13.87 -20.22 21.36
C GLU A 92 15.12 -20.21 20.47
N GLU A 93 15.43 -21.35 19.88
CA GLU A 93 16.47 -21.45 18.86
C GLU A 93 15.99 -20.76 17.59
N VAL A 94 16.84 -19.86 17.09
CA VAL A 94 16.60 -19.06 15.91
C VAL A 94 17.71 -19.33 14.91
N GLU A 95 17.32 -19.68 13.68
CA GLU A 95 18.24 -19.88 12.58
C GLU A 95 18.25 -18.65 11.67
N ASN A 96 19.46 -18.20 11.32
CA ASN A 96 19.66 -17.14 10.33
C ASN A 96 19.47 -17.70 8.92
N ILE A 97 18.65 -17.03 8.11
CA ILE A 97 18.41 -17.39 6.71
C ILE A 97 18.94 -16.28 5.82
N PHE A 98 19.79 -16.63 4.85
CA PHE A 98 20.18 -15.71 3.80
C PHE A 98 19.06 -15.52 2.78
N LEU A 99 18.61 -14.28 2.63
CA LEU A 99 17.49 -13.91 1.79
C LEU A 99 17.89 -13.78 0.33
N LYS A 100 17.08 -14.36 -0.53
CA LYS A 100 17.14 -14.15 -1.99
C LYS A 100 16.69 -12.73 -2.35
N PRO A 101 17.05 -12.21 -3.53
CA PRO A 101 16.65 -10.86 -3.96
C PRO A 101 15.14 -10.60 -3.88
N ALA A 102 14.31 -11.57 -4.28
CA ALA A 102 12.85 -11.43 -4.21
C ALA A 102 12.33 -11.30 -2.77
N GLU A 103 12.95 -12.00 -1.82
CA GLU A 103 12.58 -11.94 -0.41
C GLU A 103 12.97 -10.59 0.18
N ARG A 104 14.16 -10.07 -0.17
CA ARG A 104 14.60 -8.73 0.20
C ARG A 104 13.64 -7.65 -0.30
N ILE A 105 13.18 -7.76 -1.56
CA ILE A 105 12.16 -6.87 -2.12
C ILE A 105 10.85 -6.97 -1.33
N SER A 106 10.41 -8.18 -0.98
CA SER A 106 9.20 -8.35 -0.16
C SER A 106 9.29 -7.64 1.19
N TYR A 107 10.46 -7.59 1.83
CA TYR A 107 10.67 -6.81 3.05
C TYR A 107 10.57 -5.29 2.80
N LEU A 108 11.08 -4.80 1.67
CA LEU A 108 10.91 -3.40 1.27
C LEU A 108 9.44 -3.07 0.96
N ASP A 109 8.70 -3.97 0.32
CA ASP A 109 7.28 -3.78 0.04
C ASP A 109 6.46 -3.71 1.34
N LYS A 110 6.79 -4.54 2.33
CA LYS A 110 6.21 -4.46 3.68
C LYS A 110 6.49 -3.10 4.33
N ALA A 111 7.75 -2.64 4.28
CA ALA A 111 8.15 -1.33 4.81
C ALA A 111 7.37 -0.19 4.13
N ALA A 112 7.29 -0.20 2.80
CA ALA A 112 6.55 0.79 2.01
C ALA A 112 5.04 0.78 2.34
N GLY A 113 4.44 -0.38 2.52
CA GLY A 113 3.05 -0.52 2.94
C GLY A 113 2.77 0.08 4.32
N ILE A 114 3.68 -0.14 5.29
CA ILE A 114 3.57 0.45 6.62
C ILE A 114 3.78 1.97 6.56
N GLN A 115 4.75 2.45 5.77
CA GLN A 115 5.01 3.88 5.59
C GLN A 115 3.77 4.60 5.04
N LEU A 116 3.09 4.01 4.05
CA LEU A 116 1.85 4.56 3.51
C LEU A 116 0.77 4.75 4.58
N LEU A 117 0.64 3.79 5.51
CA LEU A 117 -0.28 3.88 6.64
C LEU A 117 0.13 4.98 7.62
N VAL A 118 1.41 5.06 7.98
CA VAL A 118 1.95 6.11 8.86
C VAL A 118 1.68 7.50 8.27
N ASP A 119 1.98 7.70 6.99
CA ASP A 119 1.76 8.97 6.30
C ASP A 119 0.27 9.33 6.24
N TYR A 120 -0.60 8.33 6.09
CA TYR A 120 -2.04 8.56 6.16
C TYR A 120 -2.47 9.04 7.55
N ILE A 121 -2.05 8.35 8.62
CA ILE A 121 -2.38 8.70 10.01
C ILE A 121 -1.88 10.10 10.35
N LYS A 122 -0.61 10.42 10.03
CA LYS A 122 -0.01 11.74 10.29
C LYS A 122 -0.79 12.86 9.61
N ARG A 123 -1.12 12.71 8.32
CA ARG A 123 -1.95 13.68 7.58
C ARG A 123 -3.31 13.88 8.24
N GLN A 124 -3.96 12.81 8.69
CA GLN A 124 -5.26 12.93 9.34
C GLN A 124 -5.18 13.62 10.71
N ILE A 125 -4.10 13.43 11.46
CA ILE A 125 -3.85 14.17 12.70
C ILE A 125 -3.67 15.66 12.39
N GLU A 126 -2.81 16.02 11.43
CA GLU A 126 -2.56 17.41 11.02
C GLU A 126 -3.83 18.11 10.51
N ASP A 127 -4.59 17.48 9.60
CA ASP A 127 -5.86 17.99 9.08
C ASP A 127 -6.88 18.25 10.20
N SER A 128 -6.89 17.41 11.24
CA SER A 128 -7.79 17.57 12.38
C SER A 128 -7.46 18.77 13.27
N VAL A 129 -6.17 19.14 13.37
CA VAL A 129 -5.70 20.30 14.15
C VAL A 129 -6.02 21.60 13.41
N VAL A 130 -5.79 21.64 12.10
CA VAL A 130 -6.11 22.82 11.25
C VAL A 130 -7.61 23.10 11.25
N SER A 131 -8.48 22.08 11.25
CA SER A 131 -9.94 22.27 11.28
C SER A 131 -10.52 22.81 12.60
N LYS A 132 -9.71 22.87 13.68
CA LYS A 132 -10.10 23.40 14.99
C LYS A 132 -9.56 24.81 15.26
N SER A 133 -8.71 25.34 14.37
CA SER A 133 -8.12 26.69 14.45
C SER A 133 -8.92 27.66 13.60
#